data_AF-V2Q9G5-F1
#
_entry.id   AF-V2Q9G5-F1
#
_cell.length_a   1.000
_cell.length_b   1.000
_cell.length_c   1.000
_cell.angle_alpha   90.00
_cell.angle_beta   90.00
_cell.angle_gamma   90.00
#
_symmetry.space_group_name_H-M   'P 1'
#
loop_
_entity.id
_entity.type
_entity.pdbx_description
1 polymer ?
#
loop_
_entity_poly.entity_id
_entity_poly.type
_entity_poly.pdbx_seq_one_letter_code
_entity_poly.pdbx_strand_id
1 'polypeptide(L)'
;MPITLEVADKLIANGLQGISKQELSNILNSISYYRLRGYIYPYFHSYKNNKTIKNNITWETIWNDYNFDTELKGLLFQEIGKIKIALKTVLINVFSLKYGQTWYINSELYYDSTHYENDKNELFHHWDRSSEKFKQHFKNKYQGNPPSWMIFKTSSFGNGSKIFENIKNCYTKQLMTEYFGFRKNSEKVLIS
;
A
#
# COMPACT_ATOMS: atom_id res chain seq x y z
N MET A 1 -24.33 -26.56 -5.82
CA MET A 1 -24.10 -25.58 -6.90
C MET A 1 -23.09 -24.57 -6.41
N PRO A 2 -22.05 -24.19 -7.18
CA PRO A 2 -21.07 -23.20 -6.73
C PRO A 2 -21.76 -21.88 -6.39
N ILE A 3 -21.42 -21.27 -5.25
CA ILE A 3 -22.03 -20.02 -4.74
C ILE A 3 -22.04 -18.91 -5.81
N THR A 4 -21.03 -18.86 -6.67
CA THR A 4 -20.92 -17.86 -7.75
C THR A 4 -21.88 -18.06 -8.91
N LEU A 5 -22.31 -19.30 -9.21
CA LEU A 5 -23.35 -19.57 -10.22
C LEU A 5 -24.72 -19.07 -9.74
N GLU A 6 -25.06 -19.27 -8.46
CA GLU A 6 -26.30 -18.77 -7.88
C GLU A 6 -26.33 -17.24 -7.83
N VAL A 7 -25.19 -16.61 -7.52
CA VAL A 7 -25.07 -15.14 -7.56
C VAL A 7 -25.19 -14.62 -8.99
N ALA A 8 -24.56 -15.28 -9.96
CA ALA A 8 -24.68 -14.91 -11.38
C ALA A 8 -26.13 -15.00 -11.86
N ASP A 9 -26.84 -16.08 -11.51
CA ASP A 9 -28.28 -16.23 -11.79
C ASP A 9 -29.09 -15.06 -11.24
N LYS A 10 -28.87 -14.71 -9.96
CA LYS A 10 -29.58 -13.62 -9.31
C LYS A 10 -29.33 -12.28 -9.99
N LEU A 11 -28.09 -11.99 -10.41
CA LEU A 11 -27.77 -10.73 -11.09
C LEU A 11 -28.42 -10.64 -12.47
N ILE A 12 -28.41 -11.73 -13.24
CA ILE A 12 -29.08 -11.80 -14.54
C ILE A 12 -30.60 -11.68 -14.37
N ALA A 13 -31.19 -12.41 -13.41
CA ALA A 13 -32.61 -12.32 -13.09
C ALA A 13 -33.04 -10.92 -12.63
N ASN A 14 -32.12 -10.16 -12.03
CA ASN A 14 -32.31 -8.78 -11.61
C ASN A 14 -32.11 -7.76 -12.74
N GLY A 15 -31.87 -8.20 -13.98
CA GLY A 15 -31.80 -7.33 -15.16
C GLY A 15 -30.39 -7.05 -15.68
N LEU A 16 -29.35 -7.76 -15.22
CA LEU A 16 -28.02 -7.67 -15.82
C LEU A 16 -28.03 -8.32 -17.21
N GLN A 17 -27.62 -7.58 -18.23
CA GLN A 17 -27.61 -8.03 -19.62
C GLN A 17 -26.19 -8.06 -20.19
N GLY A 18 -25.96 -8.79 -21.29
CA GLY A 18 -24.68 -8.76 -22.01
C GLY A 18 -23.56 -9.64 -21.45
N ILE A 19 -23.89 -10.63 -20.61
CA ILE A 19 -22.95 -11.68 -20.17
C ILE A 19 -23.70 -12.99 -19.90
N SER A 20 -23.08 -14.14 -20.19
CA SER A 20 -23.65 -15.43 -19.80
C SER A 20 -23.44 -15.72 -18.32
N LYS A 21 -24.35 -16.51 -17.74
CA LYS A 21 -24.23 -17.00 -16.36
C LYS A 21 -22.88 -17.65 -16.07
N GLN A 22 -22.38 -18.45 -17.01
CA GLN A 22 -21.13 -19.20 -16.83
C GLN A 22 -19.92 -18.27 -16.82
N GLU A 23 -19.84 -17.31 -17.74
CA GLU A 23 -18.78 -16.30 -17.78
C GLU A 23 -18.80 -15.45 -16.51
N LEU A 24 -19.97 -14.98 -16.10
CA LEU A 24 -20.12 -14.17 -14.90
C LEU A 24 -19.67 -14.96 -13.65
N SER A 25 -20.03 -16.24 -13.54
CA SER A 25 -19.55 -17.09 -12.44
C SER A 25 -18.02 -17.24 -12.42
N ASN A 26 -17.38 -17.41 -13.57
CA ASN A 26 -15.93 -17.51 -13.68
C ASN A 26 -15.23 -16.21 -13.22
N ILE A 27 -15.78 -15.06 -13.60
CA ILE A 27 -15.29 -13.75 -13.17
C ILE A 27 -15.45 -13.60 -11.66
N LEU A 28 -16.64 -13.92 -11.12
CA LEU A 28 -16.92 -13.85 -9.69
C LEU A 28 -16.00 -14.76 -8.85
N ASN A 29 -15.60 -15.91 -9.37
CA ASN A 29 -14.60 -16.79 -8.73
C ASN A 29 -13.21 -16.14 -8.68
N SER A 30 -12.87 -15.30 -9.66
CA SER A 30 -11.55 -14.69 -9.79
C SER A 30 -11.40 -13.40 -8.97
N ILE A 31 -12.44 -12.55 -8.94
CA ILE A 31 -12.34 -11.22 -8.30
C ILE A 31 -13.20 -11.04 -7.05
N SER A 32 -14.00 -12.05 -6.68
CA SER A 32 -15.03 -12.03 -5.63
C SER A 32 -16.23 -11.14 -5.94
N TYR A 33 -17.43 -11.66 -5.66
CA TYR A 33 -18.67 -10.89 -5.71
C TYR A 33 -18.62 -9.64 -4.83
N TYR A 34 -17.97 -9.70 -3.66
CA TYR A 34 -17.94 -8.55 -2.75
C TYR A 34 -17.25 -7.33 -3.39
N ARG A 35 -16.17 -7.56 -4.15
CA ARG A 35 -15.48 -6.50 -4.91
C ARG A 35 -16.38 -5.95 -6.00
N LEU A 36 -16.94 -6.84 -6.84
CA LEU A 36 -17.78 -6.44 -7.97
C LEU A 36 -19.08 -5.77 -7.53
N ARG A 37 -19.63 -6.15 -6.37
CA ARG A 37 -20.86 -5.56 -5.81
C ARG A 37 -20.74 -4.05 -5.65
N GLY A 38 -19.55 -3.52 -5.31
CA GLY A 38 -19.32 -2.08 -5.22
C GLY A 38 -19.60 -1.35 -6.55
N TYR A 39 -19.27 -2.00 -7.67
CA TYR A 39 -19.47 -1.48 -9.02
C TYR A 39 -20.89 -1.70 -9.56
N ILE A 40 -21.56 -2.79 -9.15
CA ILE A 40 -22.96 -3.04 -9.53
C ILE A 40 -23.92 -2.12 -8.75
N TYR A 41 -23.58 -1.78 -7.50
CA TYR A 41 -24.48 -1.09 -6.58
C TYR A 41 -25.08 0.25 -7.11
N PRO A 42 -24.30 1.15 -7.76
CA PRO A 42 -24.81 2.38 -8.36
C PRO A 42 -25.87 2.18 -9.46
N TYR A 43 -25.93 0.98 -10.03
CA TYR A 43 -26.82 0.64 -11.13
C TYR A 43 -28.17 0.06 -10.69
N PHE A 44 -28.46 -0.10 -9.39
CA PHE A 44 -29.79 -0.50 -8.93
C PHE A 44 -30.78 0.68 -8.86
N HIS A 45 -32.07 0.40 -9.06
CA HIS A 45 -33.18 1.34 -8.85
C HIS A 45 -33.51 1.54 -7.35
N SER A 46 -32.68 2.27 -6.59
CA SER A 46 -32.97 2.72 -5.20
C SER A 46 -33.26 1.61 -4.15
N TYR A 47 -33.19 1.99 -2.88
CA TYR A 47 -32.92 1.10 -1.73
C TYR A 47 -34.10 0.25 -1.23
N LYS A 48 -35.33 0.47 -1.72
CA LYS A 48 -36.54 -0.15 -1.15
C LYS A 48 -37.04 -1.30 -2.04
N ASN A 49 -36.54 -2.49 -1.71
CA ASN A 49 -37.12 -3.81 -2.00
C ASN A 49 -37.04 -4.37 -3.43
N ASN A 50 -36.80 -3.56 -4.46
CA ASN A 50 -36.59 -4.07 -5.81
C ASN A 50 -35.11 -3.95 -6.18
N LYS A 51 -34.36 -5.05 -6.05
CA LYS A 51 -32.97 -5.17 -6.53
C LYS A 51 -32.94 -5.29 -8.05
N THR A 52 -33.65 -4.42 -8.78
CA THR A 52 -33.62 -4.41 -10.25
C THR A 52 -32.57 -3.43 -10.73
N ILE A 53 -31.74 -3.89 -11.67
CA ILE A 53 -30.75 -3.07 -12.35
C ILE A 53 -31.48 -2.07 -13.25
N LYS A 54 -30.93 -0.87 -13.39
CA LYS A 54 -31.43 0.19 -14.27
C LYS A 54 -31.54 -0.32 -15.71
N ASN A 55 -32.56 0.15 -16.42
CA ASN A 55 -32.73 -0.20 -17.83
C ASN A 55 -31.49 0.24 -18.63
N ASN A 56 -31.14 -0.53 -19.66
CA ASN A 56 -30.00 -0.28 -20.56
C ASN A 56 -28.60 -0.40 -19.93
N ILE A 57 -28.47 -0.96 -18.72
CA ILE A 57 -27.16 -1.28 -18.15
C ILE A 57 -26.73 -2.67 -18.62
N THR A 58 -25.59 -2.71 -19.31
CA THR A 58 -24.94 -3.97 -19.71
C THR A 58 -23.83 -4.33 -18.74
N TRP A 59 -23.43 -5.59 -18.78
CA TRP A 59 -22.23 -6.09 -18.12
C TRP A 59 -21.00 -5.25 -18.47
N GLU A 60 -20.85 -4.89 -19.74
CA GLU A 60 -19.72 -4.12 -20.25
C GLU A 60 -19.59 -2.77 -19.55
N THR A 61 -20.71 -2.08 -19.28
CA THR A 61 -20.69 -0.81 -18.52
C THR A 61 -20.09 -0.99 -17.12
N ILE A 62 -20.55 -2.00 -16.38
CA ILE A 62 -20.07 -2.30 -15.02
C ILE A 62 -18.61 -2.76 -15.06
N TRP A 63 -18.25 -3.55 -16.07
CA TRP A 63 -16.90 -4.06 -16.24
C TRP A 63 -15.90 -2.96 -16.58
N ASN A 64 -16.31 -1.97 -17.37
CA ASN A 64 -15.48 -0.82 -17.71
C ASN A 64 -15.18 0.05 -16.48
N ASP A 65 -16.14 0.28 -15.58
CA ASP A 65 -15.88 0.98 -14.32
C ASP A 65 -14.85 0.22 -13.46
N TYR A 66 -15.00 -1.11 -13.36
CA TYR A 66 -14.07 -1.96 -12.64
C TYR A 66 -12.65 -1.92 -13.23
N ASN A 67 -12.54 -1.99 -14.55
CA ASN A 67 -11.25 -1.96 -15.24
C ASN A 67 -10.59 -0.59 -15.12
N PHE A 68 -11.36 0.50 -15.29
CA PHE A 68 -10.87 1.86 -15.12
C PHE A 68 -10.24 2.06 -13.74
N ASP A 69 -10.95 1.68 -12.68
CA ASP A 69 -10.42 1.77 -11.30
C ASP A 69 -9.16 0.91 -11.12
N THR A 70 -9.13 -0.28 -11.71
CA THR A 70 -8.00 -1.20 -11.62
C THR A 70 -6.76 -0.64 -12.32
N GLU A 71 -6.93 -0.07 -13.51
CA GLU A 71 -5.86 0.58 -14.29
C GLU A 71 -5.36 1.84 -13.60
N LEU A 72 -6.27 2.70 -13.14
CA LEU A 72 -5.93 3.91 -12.38
C LEU A 72 -5.14 3.57 -11.12
N LYS A 73 -5.58 2.54 -10.38
CA LYS A 73 -4.86 2.05 -9.20
C LYS A 73 -3.47 1.53 -9.56
N GLY A 74 -3.32 0.88 -10.71
CA GLY A 74 -2.02 0.45 -11.25
C GLY A 74 -1.07 1.63 -11.46
N LEU A 75 -1.53 2.67 -12.15
CA LEU A 75 -0.76 3.90 -12.38
C LEU A 75 -0.37 4.59 -11.05
N LEU A 76 -1.31 4.71 -10.12
CA LEU A 76 -1.05 5.30 -8.81
C LEU A 76 -0.01 4.51 -8.02
N PHE A 77 -0.10 3.18 -7.99
CA PHE A 77 0.89 2.36 -7.29
C PHE A 77 2.28 2.43 -7.90
N GLN A 78 2.37 2.55 -9.22
CA GLN A 78 3.64 2.75 -9.90
C GLN A 78 4.32 4.05 -9.45
N GLU A 79 3.59 5.16 -9.44
CA GLU A 79 4.15 6.45 -9.03
C GLU A 79 4.43 6.52 -7.52
N ILE A 80 3.53 5.99 -6.68
CA ILE A 80 3.78 5.84 -5.23
C ILE A 80 5.03 4.97 -4.99
N GLY A 81 5.25 3.95 -5.80
CA GLY A 81 6.44 3.11 -5.75
C GLY A 81 7.74 3.90 -5.95
N LYS A 82 7.77 4.82 -6.91
CA LYS A 82 8.93 5.71 -7.14
C LYS A 82 9.15 6.65 -5.95
N ILE A 83 8.08 7.25 -5.44
CA ILE A 83 8.12 8.12 -4.26
C ILE A 83 8.66 7.37 -3.03
N LYS A 84 8.18 6.14 -2.79
CA LYS A 84 8.67 5.24 -1.74
C LYS A 84 10.17 5.01 -1.85
N ILE A 85 10.66 4.67 -3.04
CA ILE A 85 12.08 4.40 -3.26
C ILE A 85 12.91 5.65 -2.99
N ALA A 86 12.50 6.80 -3.51
CA ALA A 86 13.19 8.06 -3.29
C ALA A 86 13.26 8.42 -1.79
N LEU A 87 12.11 8.43 -1.10
CA LEU A 87 12.04 8.78 0.33
C LEU A 87 12.94 7.89 1.19
N LYS A 88 12.88 6.56 0.97
CA LYS A 88 13.75 5.64 1.72
C LYS A 88 15.22 5.85 1.40
N THR A 89 15.56 6.02 0.13
CA THR A 89 16.96 6.18 -0.29
C THR A 89 17.57 7.43 0.33
N VAL A 90 16.86 8.55 0.29
CA VAL A 90 17.33 9.82 0.88
C VAL A 90 17.44 9.71 2.40
N LEU A 91 16.43 9.14 3.06
CA LEU A 91 16.46 8.87 4.51
C LEU A 91 17.69 8.05 4.88
N ILE A 92 17.89 6.91 4.22
CA ILE A 92 19.00 6.00 4.46
C ILE A 92 20.33 6.72 4.26
N ASN A 93 20.51 7.42 3.13
CA ASN A 93 21.77 8.06 2.80
C ASN A 93 22.13 9.17 3.80
N VAL A 94 21.20 10.10 4.03
CA VAL A 94 21.44 11.27 4.89
C VAL A 94 21.73 10.84 6.34
N PHE A 95 21.00 9.85 6.85
CA PHE A 95 21.23 9.38 8.23
C PHE A 95 22.43 8.45 8.34
N SER A 96 22.70 7.59 7.36
CA SER A 96 23.87 6.71 7.40
C SER A 96 25.19 7.45 7.29
N LEU A 97 25.24 8.55 6.53
CA LEU A 97 26.43 9.40 6.46
C LEU A 97 26.76 10.06 7.80
N LYS A 98 25.76 10.40 8.61
CA LYS A 98 25.95 11.11 9.88
C LYS A 98 26.05 10.20 11.10
N TYR A 99 25.23 9.16 11.16
CA TYR A 99 25.05 8.32 12.35
C TYR A 99 25.48 6.86 12.13
N GLY A 100 26.07 6.57 10.97
CA GLY A 100 26.58 5.24 10.65
C GLY A 100 25.53 4.28 10.10
N GLN A 101 25.97 3.08 9.74
CA GLN A 101 25.17 2.12 8.98
C GLN A 101 23.95 1.58 9.74
N THR A 102 23.98 1.56 11.08
CA THR A 102 22.88 1.04 11.91
C THR A 102 22.12 2.14 12.65
N TRP A 103 22.12 3.38 12.16
CA TRP A 103 21.49 4.54 12.84
C TRP A 103 20.06 4.28 13.34
N TYR A 104 19.30 3.43 12.65
CA TYR A 104 17.91 3.11 12.96
C TYR A 104 17.70 2.37 14.30
N ILE A 105 18.77 1.92 14.95
CA ILE A 105 18.73 1.35 16.31
C ILE A 105 19.18 2.35 17.39
N ASN A 106 19.53 3.58 17.00
CA ASN A 106 19.90 4.63 17.94
C ASN A 106 18.64 5.31 18.47
N SER A 107 18.17 4.89 19.65
CA SER A 107 16.98 5.45 20.30
C SER A 107 17.08 6.95 20.56
N GLU A 108 18.28 7.53 20.68
CA GLU A 108 18.47 8.95 20.93
C GLU A 108 18.02 9.83 19.75
N LEU A 109 17.90 9.27 18.55
CA LEU A 109 17.40 9.99 17.36
C LEU A 109 15.89 10.21 17.37
N TYR A 110 15.16 9.52 18.24
CA TYR A 110 13.69 9.48 18.24
C TYR A 110 13.11 10.23 19.44
N TYR A 111 11.99 10.91 19.27
CA TYR A 111 11.38 11.67 20.37
C TYR A 111 10.47 10.79 21.26
N ASP A 112 9.75 9.83 20.68
CA ASP A 112 8.88 8.88 21.40
C ASP A 112 9.50 7.49 21.40
N SER A 113 9.80 6.98 22.61
CA SER A 113 10.45 5.68 22.80
C SER A 113 9.51 4.50 22.52
N THR A 114 8.22 4.60 22.84
CA THR A 114 7.24 3.55 22.56
C THR A 114 7.01 3.42 21.06
N HIS A 115 6.86 4.54 20.36
CA HIS A 115 6.74 4.56 18.90
C HIS A 115 8.00 4.01 18.24
N TYR A 116 9.18 4.40 18.73
CA TYR A 116 10.46 3.88 18.25
C TYR A 116 10.56 2.35 18.39
N GLU A 117 10.23 1.80 19.56
CA GLU A 117 10.27 0.36 19.79
C GLU A 117 9.31 -0.39 18.86
N ASN A 118 8.08 0.13 18.68
CA ASN A 118 7.11 -0.45 17.76
C ASN A 118 7.61 -0.46 16.30
N ASP A 119 8.13 0.67 15.83
CA ASP A 119 8.63 0.83 14.46
C ASP A 119 9.88 -0.02 14.18
N LYS A 120 10.79 -0.08 15.15
CA LYS A 120 11.98 -0.93 15.10
C LYS A 120 11.58 -2.40 15.04
N ASN A 121 10.64 -2.84 15.89
CA ASN A 121 10.15 -4.21 15.88
C ASN A 121 9.44 -4.56 14.56
N GLU A 122 8.63 -3.64 14.00
CA GLU A 122 8.02 -3.81 12.67
C GLU A 122 9.09 -3.94 11.57
N LEU A 123 10.15 -3.13 11.63
CA LEU A 123 11.28 -3.16 10.68
C LEU A 123 12.02 -4.50 10.73
N PHE A 124 12.33 -5.02 11.93
CA PHE A 124 12.97 -6.33 12.09
C PHE A 124 12.04 -7.48 11.71
N HIS A 125 10.75 -7.39 12.01
CA HIS A 125 9.77 -8.39 11.55
C HIS A 125 9.73 -8.48 10.02
N HIS A 126 9.77 -7.34 9.32
CA HIS A 126 9.88 -7.32 7.86
C HIS A 126 11.17 -7.96 7.34
N TRP A 127 12.30 -7.68 8.00
CA TRP A 127 13.59 -8.31 7.70
C TRP A 127 13.54 -9.82 7.85
N ASP A 128 13.01 -10.32 8.96
CA ASP A 128 13.00 -11.74 9.25
C ASP A 128 12.06 -12.51 8.33
N ARG A 129 10.90 -11.94 7.97
CA ARG A 129 9.96 -12.56 7.01
C ARG A 129 10.46 -12.54 5.56
N SER A 130 11.35 -11.62 5.19
CA SER A 130 11.82 -11.47 3.81
C SER A 130 12.55 -12.72 3.30
N SER A 131 12.29 -13.18 2.07
CA SER A 131 13.01 -14.30 1.45
C SER A 131 14.18 -13.87 0.54
N GLU A 132 14.60 -12.61 0.65
CA GLU A 132 15.57 -12.00 -0.26
C GLU A 132 16.98 -12.63 -0.17
N LYS A 133 17.62 -12.83 -1.33
CA LYS A 133 18.96 -13.45 -1.41
C LYS A 133 20.03 -12.64 -0.69
N PHE A 134 19.98 -11.31 -0.77
CA PHE A 134 20.97 -10.46 -0.09
C PHE A 134 20.91 -10.60 1.43
N LYS A 135 19.72 -10.87 2.00
CA LYS A 135 19.54 -11.12 3.43
C LYS A 135 20.24 -12.41 3.84
N GLN A 136 20.02 -13.49 3.08
CA GLN A 136 20.64 -14.79 3.35
C GLN A 136 22.16 -14.67 3.29
N HIS A 137 22.69 -13.98 2.26
CA HIS A 137 24.11 -13.70 2.16
C HIS A 137 24.63 -12.92 3.37
N PHE A 138 23.91 -11.88 3.81
CA PHE A 138 24.30 -11.10 4.97
C PHE A 138 24.37 -11.97 6.24
N LYS A 139 23.30 -12.71 6.55
CA LYS A 139 23.22 -13.56 7.75
C LYS A 139 24.28 -14.68 7.77
N ASN A 140 24.72 -15.16 6.61
CA ASN A 140 25.74 -16.21 6.52
C ASN A 140 27.17 -15.66 6.70
N LYS A 141 27.42 -14.40 6.30
CA LYS A 141 28.77 -13.83 6.24
C LYS A 141 29.09 -12.86 7.38
N TYR A 142 28.09 -12.18 7.91
CA TYR A 142 28.26 -11.11 8.88
C TYR A 142 27.45 -11.37 10.15
N GLN A 143 27.96 -10.86 11.27
CA GLN A 143 27.29 -10.87 12.57
C GLN A 143 26.72 -9.49 12.89
N GLY A 144 25.70 -9.45 13.75
CA GLY A 144 25.08 -8.22 14.22
C GLY A 144 23.97 -7.67 13.32
N ASN A 145 23.65 -6.39 13.51
CA ASN A 145 22.52 -5.74 12.85
C ASN A 145 22.84 -5.40 11.38
N PRO A 146 21.90 -5.64 10.45
CA PRO A 146 22.08 -5.29 9.06
C PRO A 146 22.24 -3.78 8.86
N PRO A 147 23.03 -3.34 7.87
CA PRO A 147 23.02 -1.94 7.47
C PRO A 147 21.63 -1.45 7.07
N SER A 148 21.38 -0.16 7.29
CA SER A 148 20.14 0.55 6.96
C SER A 148 19.70 0.31 5.51
N TRP A 149 20.61 0.38 4.54
CA TRP A 149 20.30 0.15 3.12
C TRP A 149 19.84 -1.28 2.80
N MET A 150 20.19 -2.26 3.65
CA MET A 150 19.70 -3.62 3.51
C MET A 150 18.33 -3.80 4.19
N ILE A 151 18.20 -3.37 5.45
CA ILE A 151 16.98 -3.62 6.22
C ILE A 151 15.79 -2.78 5.75
N PHE A 152 16.00 -1.53 5.33
CA PHE A 152 14.92 -0.70 4.79
C PHE A 152 14.42 -1.17 3.42
N LYS A 153 15.21 -1.99 2.71
CA LYS A 153 14.78 -2.63 1.46
C LYS A 153 13.67 -3.65 1.71
N THR A 154 13.63 -4.26 2.88
CA THR A 154 12.59 -5.24 3.24
C THR A 154 11.33 -4.59 3.85
N SER A 155 11.38 -3.31 4.25
CA SER A 155 10.26 -2.66 4.94
C SER A 155 9.14 -2.16 4.01
N SER A 156 7.97 -1.93 4.59
CA SER A 156 6.82 -1.30 3.92
C SER A 156 7.05 0.21 3.68
N PHE A 157 6.15 0.87 2.94
CA PHE A 157 6.16 2.33 2.84
C PHE A 157 5.80 2.97 4.19
N GLY A 158 4.74 2.46 4.83
CA GLY A 158 4.25 2.94 6.12
C GLY A 158 5.30 2.89 7.23
N ASN A 159 6.04 1.79 7.37
CA ASN A 159 7.11 1.70 8.38
C ASN A 159 8.20 2.76 8.19
N GLY A 160 8.62 3.03 6.94
CA GLY A 160 9.57 4.11 6.66
C GLY A 160 9.02 5.51 6.99
N SER A 161 7.72 5.72 6.76
CA SER A 161 7.03 6.97 7.09
C SER A 161 6.97 7.21 8.60
N LYS A 162 6.56 6.22 9.38
CA LYS A 162 6.49 6.29 10.85
C LYS A 162 7.86 6.53 11.48
N ILE A 163 8.89 5.82 11.00
CA ILE A 163 10.28 6.03 11.41
C ILE A 163 10.69 7.49 11.14
N PHE A 164 10.43 8.03 9.95
CA PHE A 164 10.75 9.41 9.63
C PHE A 164 9.98 10.40 10.50
N GLU A 165 8.68 10.16 10.73
CA GLU A 165 7.82 10.96 11.59
C GLU A 165 8.42 11.07 12.99
N ASN A 166 8.80 9.95 13.61
CA ASN A 166 9.29 9.88 14.98
C ASN A 166 10.74 10.39 15.19
N ILE A 167 11.50 10.63 14.13
CA ILE A 167 12.85 11.21 14.25
C ILE A 167 12.74 12.66 14.77
N LYS A 168 13.56 13.01 15.77
CA LYS A 168 13.67 14.37 16.32
C LYS A 168 13.94 15.39 15.22
N ASN A 169 13.36 16.59 15.36
CA ASN A 169 13.65 17.70 14.44
C ASN A 169 15.11 18.13 14.62
N CYS A 170 15.96 17.69 13.68
CA CYS A 170 17.39 17.94 13.67
C CYS A 170 17.83 18.34 12.26
N TYR A 171 19.04 18.88 12.14
CA TYR A 171 19.62 19.27 10.84
C TYR A 171 19.59 18.12 9.82
N THR A 172 19.80 16.88 10.26
CA THR A 172 19.77 15.68 9.40
C THR A 172 18.38 15.44 8.80
N LYS A 173 17.32 15.63 9.61
CA LYS A 173 15.93 15.54 9.14
C LYS A 173 15.62 16.68 8.16
N GLN A 174 16.17 17.87 8.40
CA GLN A 174 16.02 19.04 7.53
C GLN A 174 16.69 18.83 6.16
N LEU A 175 17.90 18.26 6.12
CA LEU A 175 18.58 17.91 4.86
C LEU A 175 17.73 16.99 3.99
N MET A 176 17.06 16.00 4.60
CA MET A 176 16.14 15.14 3.88
C MET A 176 14.93 15.90 3.34
N THR A 177 14.30 16.77 4.12
CA THR A 177 13.14 17.55 3.66
C THR A 177 13.50 18.53 2.55
N GLU A 178 14.68 19.15 2.63
CA GLU A 178 15.21 20.05 1.61
C GLU A 178 15.44 19.37 0.27
N TYR A 179 15.90 18.11 0.26
CA TYR A 179 16.04 17.31 -0.96
C TYR A 179 14.72 17.20 -1.73
N PHE A 180 13.59 17.12 -1.01
CA PHE A 180 12.24 17.07 -1.60
C PHE A 180 11.60 18.45 -1.80
N GLY A 181 12.35 19.54 -1.59
CA GLY A 181 11.87 20.91 -1.80
C GLY A 181 11.09 21.51 -0.63
N PHE A 182 11.01 20.82 0.52
CA PHE A 182 10.36 21.35 1.72
C PHE A 182 11.38 22.14 2.55
N ARG A 183 11.28 23.48 2.53
CA ARG A 183 12.11 24.38 3.36
C ARG A 183 11.40 24.72 4.66
N LYS A 184 12.18 24.99 5.71
CA LYS A 184 11.72 25.27 7.08
C LYS A 184 10.62 26.35 7.23
N ASN A 185 10.43 27.23 6.25
CA ASN A 185 9.33 28.21 6.24
C ASN A 185 7.92 27.64 5.92
N SER A 186 7.79 26.34 5.64
CA SER A 186 6.49 25.66 5.45
C SER A 186 6.01 24.91 6.71
N GLU A 187 6.29 25.46 7.89
CA GLU A 187 6.16 24.82 9.22
C GLU A 187 4.73 24.49 9.69
N LYS A 188 3.70 24.55 8.84
CA LYS A 188 2.31 24.23 9.24
C LYS A 188 1.67 23.01 8.57
N VAL A 189 2.36 22.29 7.68
CA VAL A 189 1.67 21.28 6.84
C VAL A 189 1.93 19.83 7.25
N LEU A 190 2.90 19.53 8.12
CA LEU A 190 3.28 18.13 8.40
C LEU A 190 3.21 17.70 9.86
N ILE A 191 2.57 18.49 10.72
CA ILE A 191 2.30 18.11 12.11
C ILE A 191 0.84 18.46 12.40
N SER A 192 -0.07 17.65 11.88
CA SER A 192 -1.45 17.52 12.35
C SER A 192 -1.85 16.07 12.30
#